data_AF-A0A174JG81-F1
#
_entry.id   AF-A0A174JG81-F1
#
_cell.length_a   1.000
_cell.length_b   1.000
_cell.length_c   1.000
_cell.angle_alpha   90.00
_cell.angle_beta   90.00
_cell.angle_gamma   90.00
#
_symmetry.space_group_name_H-M   'P 1'
#
loop_
_entity.id
_entity.type
_entity.pdbx_description
1 polymer ?
#
loop_
_entity_poly.entity_id
_entity_poly.type
_entity_poly.pdbx_seq_one_letter_code
_entity_poly.pdbx_strand_id
1 'polypeptide(L)'
;MTEEINKLIEDNLMFAYSMANKFRSVPIEYDDLLGIANVGLVKAAQKFDNGSGFSFTTYAGKVISNEILQFLRKQKKHLQSIYSRYLSSAKRKIQECF
;
A
#
# COMPACT_ATOMS: atom_id res chain seq x y z
N MET A 1 15.67 -14.43 5.91
CA MET A 1 15.82 -13.81 4.58
C MET A 1 17.08 -14.41 3.99
N THR A 2 17.05 -14.92 2.76
CA THR A 2 18.25 -15.46 2.09
C THR A 2 19.00 -14.35 1.38
N GLU A 3 20.32 -14.52 1.18
CA GLU A 3 21.16 -13.55 0.48
C GLU A 3 20.64 -13.22 -0.94
N GLU A 4 20.10 -14.21 -1.64
CA GLU A 4 19.52 -14.03 -2.97
C GLU A 4 18.30 -13.11 -2.97
N ILE A 5 17.44 -13.20 -1.94
CA ILE A 5 16.27 -12.32 -1.79
C ILE A 5 16.70 -10.88 -1.50
N ASN A 6 17.72 -10.69 -0.65
CA ASN A 6 18.24 -9.36 -0.33
C ASN A 6 18.79 -8.69 -1.59
N LYS A 7 19.59 -9.41 -2.36
CA LYS A 7 20.14 -8.92 -3.62
C LYS A 7 19.03 -8.54 -4.61
N LEU A 8 18.00 -9.38 -4.75
CA LEU A 8 16.86 -9.11 -5.62
C LEU A 8 16.11 -7.82 -5.20
N ILE A 9 16.01 -7.54 -3.90
CA ILE A 9 15.42 -6.30 -3.38
C ILE A 9 16.32 -5.10 -3.71
N GLU A 10 17.60 -5.18 -3.38
CA GLU A 10 18.58 -4.09 -3.58
C GLU A 10 18.69 -3.67 -5.05
N ASP A 11 18.74 -4.64 -5.97
CA ASP A 11 18.80 -4.41 -7.42
C ASP A 11 17.54 -3.71 -7.97
N ASN A 12 16.43 -3.72 -7.23
CA ASN A 12 15.13 -3.23 -7.69
C ASN A 12 14.56 -2.06 -6.87
N LEU A 13 15.36 -1.41 -6.01
CA LEU A 13 14.91 -0.26 -5.23
C LEU A 13 14.39 0.91 -6.10
N MET A 14 15.09 1.20 -7.20
CA MET A 14 14.65 2.25 -8.14
C MET A 14 13.33 1.91 -8.84
N PHE A 15 13.04 0.62 -9.02
CA PHE A 15 11.75 0.20 -9.55
C PHE A 15 10.62 0.52 -8.55
N ALA A 16 10.80 0.24 -7.26
CA ALA A 16 9.83 0.62 -6.22
C ALA A 16 9.60 2.14 -6.17
N TYR A 17 10.67 2.94 -6.26
CA TYR A 17 10.57 4.40 -6.37
C TYR A 17 9.72 4.83 -7.58
N SER A 18 9.99 4.25 -8.77
CA SER A 18 9.24 4.53 -9.99
C SER A 18 7.76 4.15 -9.89
N MET A 19 7.46 3.07 -9.17
CA MET A 19 6.09 2.59 -8.95
C MET A 19 5.34 3.50 -7.96
N ALA A 20 5.95 3.91 -6.86
CA ALA A 20 5.38 4.88 -5.93
C ALA A 20 5.12 6.23 -6.61
N ASN A 21 6.00 6.65 -7.54
CA ASN A 21 5.87 7.90 -8.28
C ASN A 21 4.56 8.00 -9.09
N LYS A 22 4.01 6.87 -9.54
CA LYS A 22 2.73 6.81 -10.26
C LYS A 22 1.52 7.19 -9.40
N PHE A 23 1.66 7.19 -8.07
CA PHE A 23 0.59 7.48 -7.11
C PHE A 23 0.70 8.87 -6.46
N ARG A 24 1.57 9.77 -6.97
CA ARG A 24 1.74 11.13 -6.41
C ARG A 24 0.49 12.01 -6.43
N SER A 25 -0.52 11.69 -7.24
CA SER A 25 -1.78 12.44 -7.30
C SER A 25 -2.72 12.18 -6.12
N VAL A 26 -2.42 11.18 -5.29
CA VAL A 26 -3.22 10.83 -4.12
C VAL A 26 -2.83 11.74 -2.94
N PRO A 27 -3.77 12.16 -2.07
CA PRO A 27 -3.47 13.02 -0.91
C PRO A 27 -2.84 12.23 0.25
N ILE A 28 -1.70 11.59 -0.02
CA ILE A 28 -0.89 10.85 0.94
C ILE A 28 0.56 11.31 0.74
N GLU A 29 1.30 11.38 1.85
CA GLU A 29 2.71 11.76 1.80
C GLU A 29 3.50 10.78 0.93
N TYR A 30 4.45 11.32 0.16
CA TYR A 30 5.21 10.51 -0.77
C TYR A 30 6.06 9.44 -0.05
N ASP A 31 6.59 9.77 1.13
CA ASP A 31 7.40 8.86 1.93
C ASP A 31 6.59 7.66 2.42
N ASP A 32 5.31 7.86 2.76
CA ASP A 32 4.38 6.76 3.07
C ASP A 32 4.16 5.87 1.84
N LEU A 33 3.92 6.46 0.66
CA LEU A 33 3.75 5.71 -0.58
C LEU A 33 5.01 4.89 -0.92
N LEU A 34 6.19 5.46 -0.75
CA LEU A 34 7.46 4.78 -0.96
C LEU A 34 7.68 3.66 0.05
N GLY A 35 7.36 3.89 1.34
CA GLY A 35 7.41 2.88 2.38
C GLY A 35 6.52 1.67 2.05
N ILE A 36 5.28 1.90 1.62
CA ILE A 36 4.36 0.84 1.20
C ILE A 36 4.86 0.13 -0.06
N ALA A 37 5.42 0.88 -1.01
CA ALA A 37 6.02 0.29 -2.21
C ALA A 37 7.20 -0.64 -1.87
N ASN A 38 8.06 -0.24 -0.94
CA ASN A 38 9.16 -1.06 -0.45
C ASN A 38 8.67 -2.33 0.26
N VAL A 39 7.62 -2.23 1.08
CA VAL A 39 6.96 -3.41 1.67
C VAL A 39 6.43 -4.35 0.58
N GLY A 40 5.83 -3.79 -0.48
CA GLY A 40 5.37 -4.55 -1.64
C GLY A 40 6.52 -5.22 -2.41
N LEU A 41 7.65 -4.55 -2.56
CA LEU A 41 8.85 -5.10 -3.19
C LEU A 41 9.41 -6.29 -2.40
N VAL A 42 9.55 -6.14 -1.07
CA VAL A 42 10.01 -7.24 -0.19
C VAL A 42 9.07 -8.43 -0.28
N LYS A 43 7.75 -8.21 -0.24
CA LYS A 43 6.75 -9.27 -0.40
C LYS A 43 6.85 -9.95 -1.76
N ALA A 44 7.10 -9.19 -2.82
CA ALA A 44 7.30 -9.73 -4.16
C ALA A 44 8.55 -10.61 -4.21
N ALA A 45 9.68 -10.13 -3.69
CA ALA A 45 10.94 -10.88 -3.68
C ALA A 45 10.84 -12.19 -2.91
N GLN A 46 10.10 -12.21 -1.79
CA GLN A 46 9.88 -13.43 -1.00
C GLN A 46 9.02 -14.50 -1.69
N LYS A 47 8.15 -14.11 -2.63
CA LYS A 47 7.16 -15.00 -3.26
C LYS A 47 7.43 -15.23 -4.74
N PHE A 48 8.46 -14.60 -5.29
CA PHE A 48 8.79 -14.72 -6.69
C PHE A 48 9.38 -16.10 -6.97
N ASP A 49 8.83 -16.77 -7.97
CA ASP A 49 9.33 -18.04 -8.47
C ASP A 49 9.95 -17.82 -9.85
N ASN A 50 11.25 -18.07 -9.98
CA ASN A 50 11.99 -17.95 -11.23
C ASN A 50 11.49 -18.93 -12.31
N GLY A 51 10.74 -19.97 -11.95
CA GLY A 51 10.14 -20.93 -12.89
C GLY A 51 8.89 -20.44 -13.62
N SER A 52 8.33 -19.28 -13.22
CA SER A 52 7.02 -18.81 -13.69
C SER A 52 6.99 -18.16 -15.08
N GLY A 53 8.14 -18.02 -15.74
CA GLY A 53 8.24 -17.55 -17.14
C GLY A 53 8.08 -16.04 -17.37
N PHE A 54 7.95 -15.24 -16.31
CA PHE A 54 7.89 -13.78 -16.39
C PHE A 54 9.01 -13.13 -15.58
N SER A 55 9.40 -11.90 -15.94
CA SER A 55 10.43 -11.18 -15.19
C SER A 55 9.93 -10.77 -13.80
N PHE A 56 10.88 -10.65 -12.86
CA PHE A 56 10.59 -10.20 -11.49
C PHE A 56 9.86 -8.86 -11.48
N THR A 57 10.29 -7.90 -12.30
CA THR A 57 9.70 -6.56 -12.39
C THR A 57 8.22 -6.60 -12.77
N THR A 58 7.83 -7.48 -13.68
CA THR A 58 6.43 -7.67 -14.07
C THR A 58 5.59 -8.18 -12.89
N TYR A 59 6.11 -9.15 -12.13
CA TYR A 59 5.44 -9.68 -10.94
C TYR A 59 5.38 -8.62 -9.82
N ALA A 60 6.52 -8.02 -9.47
CA ALA A 60 6.65 -7.01 -8.43
C ALA A 60 5.77 -5.79 -8.70
N GLY A 61 5.64 -5.34 -9.96
CA GLY A 61 4.77 -4.22 -10.30
C GLY A 61 3.30 -4.45 -9.90
N LYS A 62 2.80 -5.67 -10.07
CA LYS A 62 1.44 -6.03 -9.63
C LYS A 62 1.33 -6.05 -8.10
N VAL A 63 2.30 -6.64 -7.41
CA VAL A 63 2.31 -6.72 -5.94
C VAL A 63 2.40 -5.33 -5.30
N ILE A 64 3.32 -4.49 -5.76
CA ILE A 64 3.52 -3.12 -5.27
C ILE A 64 2.24 -2.29 -5.46
N SER A 65 1.66 -2.32 -6.66
CA SER A 65 0.42 -1.58 -6.94
C SER A 65 -0.72 -2.04 -6.04
N ASN A 66 -0.83 -3.35 -5.80
CA ASN A 66 -1.85 -3.91 -4.93
C ASN A 66 -1.69 -3.50 -3.47
N GLU A 67 -0.47 -3.44 -2.95
CA GLU A 67 -0.20 -2.97 -1.58
C GLU A 67 -0.58 -1.50 -1.41
N ILE A 68 -0.16 -0.63 -2.34
CA ILE A 68 -0.54 0.79 -2.34
C ILE A 68 -2.06 0.94 -2.39
N LEU A 69 -2.72 0.30 -3.36
CA LEU A 69 -4.18 0.36 -3.49
C LEU A 69 -4.90 -0.19 -2.24
N GLN A 70 -4.37 -1.25 -1.61
CA GLN A 70 -4.95 -1.79 -0.38
C GLN A 70 -4.85 -0.78 0.77
N PHE A 71 -3.71 -0.10 0.92
CA PHE A 71 -3.55 0.96 1.91
C PHE A 71 -4.56 2.09 1.70
N LEU A 72 -4.71 2.59 0.46
CA LEU A 72 -5.69 3.64 0.14
C LEU A 72 -7.12 3.23 0.51
N ARG A 73 -7.51 1.99 0.23
CA ARG A 73 -8.83 1.45 0.60
C ARG A 73 -9.02 1.39 2.11
N LYS A 74 -7.98 1.01 2.87
CA LYS A 74 -8.03 0.97 4.34
C LYS A 74 -8.18 2.37 4.93
N GLN A 75 -7.42 3.35 4.44
CA GLN A 75 -7.53 4.75 4.87
C GLN A 75 -8.94 5.31 4.63
N LYS A 76 -9.51 5.08 3.45
CA LYS A 76 -10.89 5.50 3.14
C LYS A 76 -11.91 4.87 4.11
N LYS A 77 -11.82 3.57 4.36
CA LYS A 77 -12.72 2.87 5.31
C LYS A 77 -12.58 3.38 6.73
N HIS A 78 -11.35 3.68 7.17
CA HIS A 78 -11.08 4.23 8.50
C HIS A 78 -11.76 5.58 8.70
N LEU A 79 -11.61 6.49 7.73
CA LEU A 79 -12.28 7.79 7.76
C LEU A 79 -13.81 7.65 7.80
N GLN A 80 -14.38 6.80 6.92
CA GLN A 80 -15.83 6.55 6.92
C GLN A 80 -16.35 6.02 8.26
N SER A 81 -15.59 5.13 8.92
CA SER A 81 -15.93 4.61 10.24
C SER A 81 -15.94 5.71 11.31
N ILE A 82 -14.96 6.62 11.30
CA ILE A 82 -14.89 7.75 12.23
C ILE A 82 -16.09 8.68 12.04
N TYR A 83 -16.39 9.08 10.79
CA TYR A 83 -17.52 9.96 10.49
C TYR A 83 -18.86 9.34 10.92
N SER A 84 -19.06 8.05 10.65
CA SER A 84 -20.27 7.34 11.08
C SER A 84 -20.43 7.39 12.60
N ARG A 85 -19.35 7.13 13.36
CA ARG A 85 -19.37 7.18 14.84
C ARG A 85 -19.65 8.58 15.38
N TYR A 86 -19.07 9.61 14.76
CA TYR A 86 -19.33 11.00 15.11
C TYR A 86 -20.80 11.36 14.90
N LEU A 87 -21.35 11.04 13.73
CA LEU A 87 -22.76 11.30 13.39
C LEU A 87 -23.73 10.57 14.32
N SER A 88 -23.46 9.30 14.66
CA SER A 88 -24.26 8.56 15.64
C SER A 88 -24.25 9.22 17.02
N SER A 89 -23.09 9.73 17.45
CA SER A 89 -22.95 10.40 18.74
C SER A 89 -23.66 11.75 18.76
N ALA A 90 -23.57 12.53 17.69
CA ALA A 90 -24.26 13.80 17.55
C ALA A 90 -25.79 13.61 17.49
N LYS A 91 -26.27 12.61 16.73
CA LYS A 91 -27.70 12.28 16.63
C LYS A 91 -28.30 11.91 17.98
N ARG A 92 -27.57 11.15 18.81
CA ARG A 92 -27.98 10.79 20.17
C ARG A 92 -28.12 12.03 21.06
N LYS A 93 -27.10 12.93 21.06
CA LYS A 93 -27.14 14.17 21.85
C LYS A 93 -28.32 15.08 21.47
N ILE A 94 -28.64 15.17 20.18
CA ILE A 94 -29.81 15.95 19.73
C ILE A 94 -31.11 15.31 20.22
N GLN A 95 -31.25 13.99 20.15
CA GLN A 95 -32.43 13.28 20.67
C GLN A 95 -32.59 13.38 22.19
N GLU A 96 -31.50 13.54 22.95
CA GLU A 96 -31.57 13.73 24.41
C GLU A 96 -31.94 15.17 24.81
N CYS A 97 -31.84 16.13 23.88
CA CYS A 97 -32.20 17.54 24.11
C CYS A 97 -33.67 17.89 23.81
N PHE A 98 -34.46 16.94 23.31
CA PHE A 98 -35.90 17.10 23.00
C PHE A 98 -36.71 15.97 23.63
#